data_AF-A0A436V3I5-F1
#
_entry.id   AF-A0A436V3I5-F1
#
_cell.length_a   1.000
_cell.length_b   1.000
_cell.length_c   1.000
_cell.angle_alpha   90.00
_cell.angle_beta   90.00
_cell.angle_gamma   90.00
#
_symmetry.space_group_name_H-M   'P 1'
#
loop_
_entity.id
_entity.type
_entity.pdbx_description
1 polymer ?
#
loop_
_entity_poly.entity_id
_entity_poly.type
_entity_poly.pdbx_seq_one_letter_code
_entity_poly.pdbx_strand_id
1 'polypeptide(L)'
;MCCAGMRRSPADRVRPPEPGMSEALERLTARVRACRICVERPLGRPLPHEPRPVLRPSSTARILLASQAPGSKVHLSGMPFTDASGDRLRSWLSVTSEEFYDTEKFAIVPMGFCFPGQDAKGADLPPRRECAPAWRAELMALMPQIDLVLTIGMYAQSWHMGAARQSSLTETVRNWRAIWEAPARPRVL
;
A
#
# COMPACT_ATOMS: atom_id res chain seq x y z
N MET A 1 -3.89 45.23 16.29
CA MET A 1 -3.78 44.61 14.96
C MET A 1 -4.34 43.20 15.05
N CYS A 2 -5.48 42.96 14.40
CA CYS A 2 -6.29 41.75 14.57
C CYS A 2 -5.75 40.58 13.72
N CYS A 3 -5.67 39.39 14.32
CA CYS A 3 -5.39 38.13 13.64
C CYS A 3 -6.46 37.83 12.59
N ALA A 4 -6.08 37.83 11.31
CA ALA A 4 -6.92 37.32 10.23
C ALA A 4 -6.78 35.78 10.18
N GLY A 5 -7.76 35.09 10.75
CA GLY A 5 -7.92 33.65 10.58
C GLY A 5 -8.14 33.30 9.11
N MET A 6 -7.22 32.53 8.53
CA MET A 6 -7.42 31.84 7.25
C MET A 6 -8.60 30.87 7.41
N ARG A 7 -9.75 31.26 6.89
CA ARG A 7 -10.91 30.37 6.75
C ARG A 7 -10.54 29.27 5.75
N ARG A 8 -10.60 28.01 6.18
CA ARG A 8 -10.48 26.85 5.28
C ARG A 8 -11.64 26.88 4.28
N SER A 9 -11.33 26.69 3.00
CA SER A 9 -12.31 26.71 1.91
C SER A 9 -13.25 25.49 2.01
N PRO A 10 -14.56 25.60 1.67
CA PRO A 10 -15.55 24.54 1.85
C PRO A 10 -15.40 23.28 0.96
N ALA A 11 -14.34 23.21 0.14
CA ALA A 11 -14.10 22.14 -0.82
C ALA A 11 -13.46 20.86 -0.24
N ASP A 12 -13.11 20.84 1.05
CA ASP A 12 -12.44 19.71 1.73
C ASP A 12 -13.39 18.75 2.47
N ARG A 13 -14.71 18.82 2.22
CA ARG A 13 -15.63 17.82 2.77
C ARG A 13 -15.56 16.55 1.91
N VAL A 14 -14.95 15.51 2.47
CA VAL A 14 -14.91 14.16 1.90
C VAL A 14 -16.32 13.76 1.49
N ARG A 15 -16.55 13.58 0.19
CA ARG A 15 -17.77 12.94 -0.29
C ARG A 15 -17.70 11.48 0.16
N PRO A 16 -18.69 10.94 0.89
CA PRO A 16 -18.69 9.54 1.24
C PRO A 16 -18.62 8.69 -0.03
N PRO A 17 -17.95 7.53 0.00
CA PRO A 17 -17.86 6.66 -1.16
C PRO A 17 -19.28 6.30 -1.63
N GLU A 18 -19.48 6.23 -2.94
CA GLU A 18 -20.75 5.76 -3.47
C GLU A 18 -20.99 4.32 -2.98
N PRO A 19 -22.16 3.98 -2.41
CA PRO A 19 -22.41 2.69 -1.77
C PRO A 19 -21.99 1.48 -2.62
N GLY A 20 -22.22 1.53 -3.93
CA GLY A 20 -21.84 0.46 -4.86
C GLY A 20 -20.32 0.25 -5.01
N MET A 21 -19.50 1.27 -4.76
CA MET A 21 -18.05 1.17 -4.81
C MET A 21 -17.47 0.49 -3.58
N SER A 22 -18.04 0.76 -2.38
CA SER A 22 -17.62 0.06 -1.16
C SER A 22 -17.88 -1.44 -1.28
N GLU A 23 -19.07 -1.83 -1.71
CA GLU A 23 -19.40 -3.24 -1.91
C GLU A 23 -18.54 -3.90 -3.01
N ALA A 24 -18.25 -3.18 -4.10
CA ALA A 24 -17.37 -3.69 -5.15
C ALA A 24 -15.96 -3.95 -4.61
N LEU A 25 -15.43 -3.04 -3.78
CA LEU A 25 -14.12 -3.19 -3.16
C LEU A 25 -14.10 -4.37 -2.18
N GLU A 26 -15.15 -4.56 -1.39
CA GLU A 26 -15.29 -5.70 -0.48
C GLU A 26 -15.31 -7.03 -1.26
N ARG A 27 -16.11 -7.11 -2.33
CA ARG A 27 -16.16 -8.30 -3.21
C ARG A 27 -14.80 -8.59 -3.84
N LEU A 28 -14.11 -7.57 -4.34
CA LEU A 28 -12.75 -7.73 -4.88
C LEU A 28 -11.78 -8.19 -3.79
N THR A 29 -11.84 -7.59 -2.60
CA THR A 29 -10.98 -7.96 -1.47
C THR A 29 -11.18 -9.42 -1.06
N ALA A 30 -12.42 -9.92 -1.06
CA ALA A 30 -12.71 -11.32 -0.81
C ALA A 30 -12.05 -12.24 -1.86
N ARG A 31 -12.14 -11.88 -3.16
CA ARG A 31 -11.45 -12.61 -4.25
C ARG A 31 -9.94 -12.59 -4.07
N VAL A 32 -9.36 -11.45 -3.72
CA VAL A 32 -7.93 -11.32 -3.46
C VAL A 32 -7.52 -12.19 -2.27
N ARG A 33 -8.29 -12.22 -1.18
CA ARG A 33 -8.02 -13.07 0.00
C ARG A 33 -8.10 -14.56 -0.31
N ALA A 34 -8.93 -14.95 -1.27
CA ALA A 34 -9.02 -16.32 -1.77
C ALA A 34 -8.00 -16.64 -2.87
N CYS A 35 -7.13 -15.70 -3.27
CA CYS A 35 -6.20 -15.88 -4.38
C CYS A 35 -5.16 -16.97 -4.09
N ARG A 36 -5.04 -17.93 -5.02
CA ARG A 36 -4.07 -19.03 -4.97
C ARG A 36 -3.10 -19.06 -6.16
N ILE A 37 -3.02 -17.98 -6.95
CA ILE A 37 -2.17 -17.92 -8.17
C ILE A 37 -0.73 -18.35 -7.89
N CYS A 38 -0.15 -17.91 -6.76
CA CYS A 38 1.24 -18.18 -6.40
C CYS A 38 1.57 -19.67 -6.12
N VAL A 39 0.56 -20.53 -5.99
CA VAL A 39 0.73 -21.99 -5.84
C VAL A 39 0.16 -22.76 -7.02
N GLU A 40 -0.98 -22.32 -7.58
CA GLU A 40 -1.67 -23.04 -8.66
C GLU A 40 -1.18 -22.69 -10.06
N ARG A 41 -0.85 -21.43 -10.31
CA ARG A 41 -0.39 -20.93 -11.62
C ARG A 41 0.70 -19.86 -11.47
N PRO A 42 1.81 -20.17 -10.77
CA PRO A 42 2.85 -19.19 -10.49
C PRO A 42 3.64 -18.83 -11.75
N LEU A 43 4.20 -17.61 -11.75
CA LEU A 43 5.34 -17.31 -12.61
C LEU A 43 6.62 -17.80 -11.93
N GLY A 44 7.09 -18.98 -12.33
CA GLY A 44 8.24 -19.65 -11.72
C GLY A 44 7.83 -20.77 -10.78
N ARG A 45 8.54 -20.95 -9.66
CA ARG A 45 8.25 -22.04 -8.72
C ARG A 45 7.02 -21.70 -7.84
N PRO A 46 6.15 -22.68 -7.56
CA PRO A 46 5.10 -22.53 -6.55
C PRO A 46 5.66 -22.10 -5.19
N LEU A 47 4.86 -21.36 -4.41
CA LEU A 47 5.21 -21.13 -3.01
C LEU A 47 5.28 -22.47 -2.26
N PRO A 48 6.24 -22.63 -1.33
CA PRO A 48 6.38 -23.85 -0.54
C PRO A 48 5.41 -23.91 0.66
N HIS A 49 4.54 -22.91 0.81
CA HIS A 49 3.58 -22.77 1.90
C HIS A 49 2.22 -22.29 1.38
N GLU A 50 1.18 -22.39 2.21
CA GLU A 50 -0.14 -21.93 1.84
C GLU A 50 -0.16 -20.42 1.52
N PRO A 51 -0.87 -19.98 0.47
CA PRO A 51 -1.09 -18.57 0.21
C PRO A 51 -1.87 -17.93 1.36
N ARG A 52 -1.38 -16.78 1.82
CA ARG A 52 -2.11 -15.91 2.74
C ARG A 52 -2.04 -14.48 2.24
N PRO A 53 -2.97 -14.05 1.36
CA PRO A 53 -3.01 -12.68 0.88
C PRO A 53 -3.33 -11.70 2.02
N VAL A 54 -2.39 -10.82 2.35
CA VAL A 54 -2.50 -9.82 3.43
C VAL A 54 -2.59 -8.41 2.83
N LEU A 55 -3.76 -7.79 3.01
CA LEU A 55 -4.08 -6.43 2.56
C LEU A 55 -5.28 -5.88 3.35
N ARG A 56 -5.35 -4.55 3.45
CA ARG A 56 -6.46 -3.80 4.05
C ARG A 56 -6.79 -2.58 3.16
N PRO A 57 -7.44 -2.77 2.01
CA PRO A 57 -7.91 -1.66 1.20
C PRO A 57 -9.04 -0.91 1.93
N SER A 58 -9.35 0.30 1.45
CA SER A 58 -10.41 1.11 2.01
C SER A 58 -11.06 1.99 0.96
N SER A 59 -12.38 2.13 1.04
CA SER A 59 -13.19 3.04 0.23
C SER A 59 -13.21 4.48 0.79
N THR A 60 -12.67 4.71 2.00
CA THR A 60 -12.72 6.01 2.69
C THR A 60 -11.35 6.60 2.99
N ALA A 61 -10.32 5.77 3.20
CA ALA A 61 -8.97 6.24 3.49
C ALA A 61 -8.45 7.15 2.37
N ARG A 62 -7.74 8.22 2.77
CA ARG A 62 -7.10 9.17 1.85
C ARG A 62 -5.61 8.85 1.63
N ILE A 63 -5.02 8.02 2.48
CA ILE A 63 -3.61 7.63 2.43
C ILE A 63 -3.51 6.13 2.15
N LEU A 64 -2.76 5.77 1.11
CA LEU A 64 -2.39 4.40 0.78
C LEU A 64 -0.94 4.14 1.21
N LEU A 65 -0.74 3.15 2.07
CA LEU A 65 0.56 2.55 2.36
C LEU A 65 0.82 1.42 1.35
N ALA A 66 1.73 1.65 0.41
CA ALA A 66 2.12 0.69 -0.61
C ALA A 66 3.53 0.17 -0.32
N SER A 67 3.65 -1.10 0.11
CA SER A 67 4.94 -1.75 0.39
C SER A 67 5.23 -2.92 -0.55
N GLN A 68 6.31 -3.66 -0.33
CA GLN A 68 6.75 -4.74 -1.21
C GLN A 68 5.84 -5.97 -1.11
N ALA A 69 5.97 -6.74 -0.03
CA ALA A 69 5.20 -7.94 0.27
C ALA A 69 5.23 -8.21 1.78
N PRO A 70 4.34 -9.05 2.32
CA PRO A 70 4.45 -9.57 3.67
C PRO A 70 5.80 -10.25 3.94
N GLY A 71 6.39 -10.00 5.11
CA GLY A 71 7.44 -10.85 5.66
C GLY A 71 6.88 -12.06 6.41
N SER A 72 7.75 -12.90 6.95
CA SER A 72 7.36 -14.14 7.66
C SER A 72 6.43 -13.90 8.86
N LYS A 73 6.69 -12.87 9.68
CA LYS A 73 5.83 -12.51 10.82
C LYS A 73 4.43 -12.06 10.38
N VAL A 74 4.35 -11.28 9.30
CA VAL A 74 3.08 -10.83 8.70
C VAL A 74 2.32 -12.02 8.11
N HIS A 75 3.02 -12.96 7.49
CA HIS A 75 2.42 -14.20 7.01
C HIS A 75 1.81 -15.02 8.14
N LEU A 76 2.51 -15.15 9.28
CA LEU A 76 2.02 -15.89 10.44
C LEU A 76 0.86 -15.18 11.17
N SER A 77 0.89 -13.84 11.28
CA SER A 77 -0.17 -13.07 11.93
C SER A 77 -1.41 -12.87 11.04
N GLY A 78 -1.21 -12.79 9.72
CA GLY A 78 -2.25 -12.36 8.78
C GLY A 78 -2.53 -10.85 8.82
N MET A 79 -1.76 -10.08 9.58
CA MET A 79 -1.94 -8.65 9.79
C MET A 79 -0.76 -7.87 9.21
N PRO A 80 -1.00 -6.84 8.37
CA PRO A 80 0.09 -6.06 7.78
C PRO A 80 0.97 -5.42 8.85
N PHE A 81 2.28 -5.26 8.63
CA PHE A 81 3.15 -4.45 9.48
C PHE A 81 3.15 -4.84 10.99
N THR A 82 3.00 -6.13 11.30
CA THR A 82 3.18 -6.69 12.67
C THR A 82 4.64 -7.02 12.99
N ASP A 83 5.59 -6.55 12.19
CA ASP A 83 7.02 -6.74 12.40
C ASP A 83 7.72 -5.41 12.73
N ALA A 84 9.04 -5.48 12.96
CA ALA A 84 9.86 -4.33 13.33
C ALA A 84 9.86 -3.22 12.26
N SER A 85 9.53 -3.53 10.99
CA SER A 85 9.38 -2.50 9.96
C SER A 85 8.10 -1.69 10.17
N GLY A 86 7.03 -2.34 10.62
CA GLY A 86 5.79 -1.71 11.03
C GLY A 86 5.95 -0.79 12.24
N ASP A 87 6.71 -1.23 13.25
CA ASP A 87 6.99 -0.40 14.43
C ASP A 87 7.70 0.90 14.04
N ARG A 88 8.72 0.80 13.18
CA ARG A 88 9.43 1.97 12.65
C ARG A 88 8.51 2.89 11.84
N LEU A 89 7.67 2.31 10.98
CA LEU A 89 6.76 3.11 10.16
C LEU A 89 5.75 3.87 11.01
N ARG A 90 5.14 3.22 12.02
CA ARG A 90 4.25 3.89 12.98
C ARG A 90 4.95 5.03 13.72
N SER A 91 6.19 4.79 14.15
CA SER A 91 7.01 5.82 14.78
C SER A 91 7.28 7.01 13.85
N TRP A 92 7.60 6.78 12.58
CA TRP A 92 7.81 7.86 11.60
C TRP A 92 6.54 8.65 11.30
N LEU A 93 5.40 7.96 11.20
CA LEU A 93 4.10 8.58 11.00
C LEU A 93 3.58 9.28 12.28
N SER A 94 4.19 9.00 13.44
CA SER A 94 3.75 9.49 14.76
C SER A 94 2.30 9.13 15.07
N VAL A 95 1.90 7.89 14.80
CA VAL A 95 0.54 7.37 15.01
C VAL A 95 0.53 6.16 15.95
N THR A 96 -0.59 5.92 16.64
CA THR A 96 -0.75 4.71 17.44
C THR A 96 -1.01 3.47 16.57
N SER A 97 -1.01 2.29 17.19
CA SER A 97 -1.37 1.03 16.52
C SER A 97 -2.82 1.07 16.02
N GLU A 98 -3.73 1.57 16.84
CA GLU A 98 -5.15 1.70 16.54
C GLU A 98 -5.36 2.61 15.34
N GLU A 99 -4.71 3.77 15.31
CA GLU A 99 -4.80 4.71 14.19
C GLU A 99 -4.19 4.15 12.90
N PHE A 100 -3.06 3.43 13.01
CA PHE A 100 -2.40 2.82 11.86
C PHE A 100 -3.26 1.74 11.20
N TYR A 101 -4.07 1.04 12.00
CA TYR A 101 -4.96 -0.02 11.55
C TYR A 101 -6.42 0.43 11.35
N ASP A 102 -6.69 1.73 11.50
CA ASP A 102 -7.98 2.32 11.17
C ASP A 102 -8.10 2.44 9.63
N THR A 103 -9.03 1.69 9.06
CA THR A 103 -9.28 1.69 7.61
C THR A 103 -9.90 3.00 7.12
N GLU A 104 -10.38 3.88 7.98
CA GLU A 104 -10.79 5.23 7.58
C GLU A 104 -9.59 6.17 7.42
N LYS A 105 -8.45 5.86 8.06
CA LYS A 105 -7.21 6.65 7.97
C LYS A 105 -6.27 6.13 6.90
N PHE A 106 -5.99 4.82 6.91
CA PHE A 106 -5.01 4.19 6.02
C PHE A 106 -5.58 3.00 5.26
N ALA A 107 -5.38 2.99 3.95
CA ALA A 107 -5.42 1.77 3.15
C ALA A 107 -4.02 1.14 3.14
N ILE A 108 -3.92 -0.19 3.20
CA ILE A 108 -2.65 -0.93 3.13
C ILE A 108 -2.73 -1.95 2.01
N VAL A 109 -2.02 -1.70 0.90
CA VAL A 109 -2.02 -2.59 -0.28
C VAL A 109 -0.59 -2.75 -0.81
N PRO A 110 0.11 -3.85 -0.46
CA PRO A 110 1.46 -4.11 -0.94
C PRO A 110 1.48 -4.52 -2.43
N MET A 111 2.67 -4.66 -3.02
CA MET A 111 2.84 -5.11 -4.41
C MET A 111 2.59 -6.60 -4.59
N GLY A 112 3.01 -7.41 -3.62
CA GLY A 112 2.69 -8.83 -3.49
C GLY A 112 1.90 -9.07 -2.21
N PHE A 113 0.89 -9.94 -2.26
CA PHE A 113 0.01 -10.14 -1.10
C PHE A 113 0.39 -11.33 -0.23
N CYS A 114 1.23 -12.25 -0.72
CA CYS A 114 1.72 -13.38 0.06
C CYS A 114 3.21 -13.19 0.36
N PHE A 115 3.65 -13.78 1.47
CA PHE A 115 5.08 -13.91 1.76
C PHE A 115 5.74 -14.73 0.65
N PRO A 116 6.80 -14.20 0.00
CA PRO A 116 7.42 -14.85 -1.14
C PRO A 116 8.47 -15.90 -0.75
N GLY A 117 8.74 -16.07 0.55
CA GLY A 117 9.88 -16.84 1.07
C GLY A 117 11.08 -15.97 1.38
N GLN A 118 12.17 -16.60 1.80
CA GLN A 118 13.44 -15.96 2.12
C GLN A 118 14.57 -16.54 1.27
N ASP A 119 15.59 -15.74 1.02
CA ASP A 119 16.85 -16.21 0.44
C ASP A 119 17.70 -16.97 1.47
N ALA A 120 18.83 -17.52 1.02
CA ALA A 120 19.74 -18.29 1.88
C ALA A 120 20.35 -17.47 3.04
N LYS A 121 20.28 -16.13 2.98
CA LYS A 121 20.77 -15.21 4.02
C LYS A 121 19.64 -14.75 4.95
N GLY A 122 18.42 -15.23 4.75
CA GLY A 122 17.25 -14.88 5.56
C GLY A 122 16.59 -13.56 5.16
N ALA A 123 16.97 -12.96 4.03
CA ALA A 123 16.28 -11.78 3.51
C ALA A 123 15.01 -12.19 2.75
N ASP A 124 13.93 -11.46 2.96
CA ASP A 124 12.67 -11.73 2.26
C ASP A 124 12.86 -11.55 0.74
N LEU A 125 12.36 -12.52 -0.03
CA LEU A 125 12.38 -12.48 -1.48
C LEU A 125 11.52 -11.32 -2.02
N PRO A 126 11.73 -10.89 -3.26
CA PRO A 126 10.91 -9.85 -3.86
C PRO A 126 9.44 -10.30 -4.04
N PRO A 127 8.50 -9.34 -4.17
CA PRO A 127 7.09 -9.66 -4.42
C PRO A 127 6.95 -10.53 -5.67
N ARG A 128 6.01 -11.48 -5.61
CA ARG A 128 5.65 -12.35 -6.71
C ARG A 128 5.19 -11.53 -7.92
N ARG A 129 5.78 -11.79 -9.09
CA ARG A 129 5.61 -10.98 -10.32
C ARG A 129 4.19 -11.05 -10.87
N GLU A 130 3.49 -12.14 -10.59
CA GLU A 130 2.10 -12.40 -10.97
C GLU A 130 1.09 -11.59 -10.13
N CYS A 131 1.43 -11.17 -8.91
CA CYS A 131 0.46 -10.55 -8.00
C CYS A 131 -0.01 -9.18 -8.47
N ALA A 132 0.92 -8.30 -8.82
CA ALA A 132 0.57 -6.92 -9.16
C ALA A 132 -0.30 -6.83 -10.43
N PRO A 133 0.05 -7.48 -11.55
CA PRO A 133 -0.80 -7.49 -12.74
C PRO A 133 -2.20 -8.07 -12.51
N ALA A 134 -2.33 -9.05 -11.61
CA ALA A 134 -3.61 -9.71 -11.35
C ALA A 134 -4.62 -8.83 -10.60
N TRP A 135 -4.16 -7.90 -9.75
CA TRP A 135 -5.05 -7.28 -8.76
C TRP A 135 -4.88 -5.79 -8.55
N ARG A 136 -3.68 -5.23 -8.80
CA ARG A 136 -3.37 -3.85 -8.37
C ARG A 136 -4.20 -2.81 -9.10
N ALA A 137 -4.37 -2.95 -10.41
CA ALA A 137 -5.13 -1.98 -11.20
C ALA A 137 -6.59 -1.90 -10.73
N GLU A 138 -7.25 -3.05 -10.53
CA GLU A 138 -8.64 -3.13 -10.08
C GLU A 138 -8.81 -2.57 -8.65
N LEU A 139 -7.89 -2.88 -7.72
CA LEU A 139 -7.88 -2.31 -6.37
C LEU A 139 -7.73 -0.79 -6.39
N MET A 140 -6.81 -0.25 -7.18
CA MET A 140 -6.61 1.21 -7.28
C MET A 140 -7.82 1.91 -7.89
N ALA A 141 -8.46 1.31 -8.91
CA ALA A 141 -9.65 1.87 -9.53
C ALA A 141 -10.84 1.97 -8.55
N LEU A 142 -10.92 1.07 -7.58
CA LEU A 142 -11.95 1.07 -6.52
C LEU A 142 -11.56 1.90 -5.29
N MET A 143 -10.42 2.60 -5.32
CA MET A 143 -10.00 3.54 -4.29
C MET A 143 -9.65 4.92 -4.88
N PRO A 144 -10.56 5.54 -5.67
CA PRO A 144 -10.27 6.81 -6.37
C PRO A 144 -10.10 8.00 -5.40
N GLN A 145 -10.51 7.84 -4.14
CA GLN A 145 -10.43 8.87 -3.11
C GLN A 145 -9.04 9.05 -2.50
N ILE A 146 -8.07 8.19 -2.83
CA ILE A 146 -6.71 8.30 -2.31
C ILE A 146 -6.06 9.59 -2.81
N ASP A 147 -5.55 10.41 -1.89
CA ASP A 147 -4.80 11.63 -2.19
C ASP A 147 -3.29 11.42 -2.14
N LEU A 148 -2.85 10.49 -1.30
CA LEU A 148 -1.43 10.21 -1.05
C LEU A 148 -1.17 8.71 -1.10
N VAL A 149 -0.21 8.33 -1.94
CA VAL A 149 0.40 7.00 -1.93
C VAL A 149 1.77 7.12 -1.30
N LEU A 150 1.94 6.58 -0.09
CA LEU A 150 3.24 6.42 0.55
C LEU A 150 3.87 5.09 0.14
N THR A 151 4.92 5.18 -0.67
CA THR A 151 5.65 4.05 -1.24
C THR A 151 6.79 3.62 -0.33
N ILE A 152 6.81 2.34 0.03
CA ILE A 152 7.74 1.76 0.99
C ILE A 152 8.56 0.70 0.26
N GLY A 153 9.74 1.12 -0.19
CA GLY A 153 10.70 0.28 -0.90
C GLY A 153 10.56 0.32 -2.43
N MET A 154 11.59 -0.19 -3.10
CA MET A 154 11.81 0.01 -4.54
C MET A 154 10.70 -0.56 -5.43
N TYR A 155 10.05 -1.66 -5.05
CA TYR A 155 8.96 -2.24 -5.85
C TYR A 155 7.71 -1.36 -5.87
N ALA A 156 7.37 -0.75 -4.73
CA ALA A 156 6.26 0.19 -4.64
C ALA A 156 6.58 1.49 -5.40
N GLN A 157 7.80 2.00 -5.24
CA GLN A 157 8.29 3.17 -5.99
C GLN A 157 8.26 2.93 -7.49
N SER A 158 8.77 1.79 -7.95
CA SER A 158 8.80 1.44 -9.37
C SER A 158 7.42 1.36 -10.00
N TRP A 159 6.40 0.99 -9.23
CA TRP A 159 5.03 0.94 -9.74
C TRP A 159 4.38 2.32 -9.78
N HIS A 160 4.48 3.06 -8.67
CA HIS A 160 3.63 4.23 -8.46
C HIS A 160 4.26 5.54 -8.94
N MET A 161 5.60 5.65 -8.94
CA MET A 161 6.25 6.95 -9.14
C MET A 161 6.51 7.29 -10.61
N GLY A 162 6.47 6.32 -11.52
CA GLY A 162 6.73 6.54 -12.94
C GLY A 162 8.02 7.34 -13.18
N ALA A 163 7.92 8.47 -13.89
CA ALA A 163 9.03 9.36 -14.19
C ALA A 163 9.62 10.10 -12.97
N ALA A 164 8.92 10.14 -11.83
CA ALA A 164 9.43 10.78 -10.61
C ALA A 164 10.49 9.92 -9.89
N ARG A 165 10.51 8.60 -10.18
CA ARG A 165 11.49 7.66 -9.63
C ARG A 165 12.90 8.00 -10.15
N GLN A 166 13.88 8.00 -9.25
CA GLN A 166 15.29 8.17 -9.60
C GLN A 166 15.99 6.84 -9.87
N SER A 167 17.28 6.87 -10.21
CA SER A 167 18.03 5.66 -10.59
C SER A 167 18.11 4.63 -9.45
N SER A 168 18.12 5.09 -8.20
CA SER A 168 18.15 4.25 -7.00
C SER A 168 17.07 4.63 -5.97
N LEU A 169 16.80 3.71 -5.03
CA LEU A 169 15.94 3.96 -3.87
C LEU A 169 16.45 5.16 -3.06
N THR A 170 17.75 5.22 -2.79
CA THR A 170 18.38 6.28 -2.00
C THR A 170 18.23 7.65 -2.67
N GLU A 171 18.47 7.74 -3.98
CA GLU A 171 18.28 8.98 -4.72
C GLU A 171 16.82 9.41 -4.75
N THR A 172 15.89 8.46 -4.92
CA THR A 172 14.45 8.74 -4.91
C THR A 172 14.03 9.32 -3.57
N VAL A 173 14.46 8.71 -2.46
CA VAL A 173 14.18 9.22 -1.11
C VAL A 173 14.85 10.57 -0.86
N ARG A 174 16.09 10.80 -1.33
CA ARG A 174 16.75 12.11 -1.20
C ARG A 174 16.01 13.22 -1.95
N ASN A 175 15.41 12.90 -3.09
CA ASN A 175 14.68 13.84 -3.94
C ASN A 175 13.21 14.06 -3.52
N TRP A 176 12.81 13.62 -2.33
CA TRP A 176 11.40 13.63 -1.90
C TRP A 176 10.72 15.00 -2.01
N ARG A 177 11.45 16.11 -1.81
CA ARG A 177 10.88 17.47 -1.90
C ARG A 177 10.41 17.82 -3.30
N ALA A 178 11.26 17.57 -4.31
CA ALA A 178 10.89 17.83 -5.71
C ALA A 178 9.72 16.93 -6.14
N ILE A 179 9.71 15.67 -5.66
CA ILE A 179 8.61 14.73 -5.88
C ILE A 179 7.31 15.25 -5.24
N TRP A 180 7.37 15.80 -4.02
CA TRP A 180 6.23 16.35 -3.30
C TRP A 180 5.66 17.63 -3.92
N GLU A 181 6.53 18.47 -4.48
CA GLU A 181 6.17 19.75 -5.11
C GLU A 181 5.62 19.58 -6.53
N ALA A 182 5.92 18.46 -7.20
CA ALA A 182 5.39 18.16 -8.52
C ALA A 182 3.85 18.05 -8.53
N PRO A 183 3.17 18.59 -9.56
CA PRO A 183 1.72 18.57 -9.65
C PRO A 183 1.22 17.19 -10.11
N ALA A 184 1.17 16.22 -9.19
CA ALA A 184 0.62 14.88 -9.41
C ALA A 184 -0.60 14.61 -8.50
N ARG A 185 -1.59 13.88 -9.01
CA ARG A 185 -2.73 13.36 -8.24
C ARG A 185 -3.00 11.89 -8.60
N PRO A 186 -3.05 10.97 -7.60
CA PRO A 186 -2.63 11.18 -6.21
C PRO A 186 -1.16 11.62 -6.10
N ARG A 187 -0.80 12.28 -5.01
CA ARG A 187 0.60 12.50 -4.67
C ARG A 187 1.24 11.14 -4.38
N VAL A 188 2.46 10.93 -4.85
CA VAL A 188 3.20 9.69 -4.61
C VAL A 188 4.51 10.07 -3.95
N LEU A 189 4.77 9.52 -2.76
CA LEU A 189 5.97 9.78 -1.97
C LEU A 189 6.75 8.50 -1.69
#